data_AF-A0A7S4Q4W2-F1
#
_entry.id   AF-A0A7S4Q4W2-F1
#
_cell.length_a   1.000
_cell.length_b   1.000
_cell.length_c   1.000
_cell.angle_alpha   90.00
_cell.angle_beta   90.00
_cell.angle_gamma   90.00
#
_symmetry.space_group_name_H-M   'P 1'
#
loop_
_entity.id
_entity.type
_entity.pdbx_description
1 polymer ?
#
loop_
_entity_poly.entity_id
_entity_poly.type
_entity_poly.pdbx_seq_one_letter_code
_entity_poly.pdbx_strand_id
1 'polypeptide(L)'
;RVSWEAVRHVPEVTGYSVAVDDGAIRYVDQQTESLVLEPGAADPVPADRTSVTLLGICCVGASYRARVAALSRAGASDFSPFSESVTIQAPGKPDPPKAAVADGASIRIEWTPVTQAPRAVAYALEVDDGMLRYYDFQTGALVSDPGFAGPVPAGTESVLLDGICHVGVGYRARVAAINDVGWSELSLWSNAATIEVPRRPARPTAEITGCSSIRVRWEGVIAAPQVTGYALEVDHGALE
;
A
#
# COMPACT_ATOMS: atom_id res chain seq x y z
N ARG A 1 -21.37 -5.25 3.86
CA ARG A 1 -22.58 -4.75 4.55
C ARG A 1 -23.78 -5.06 3.67
N VAL A 2 -24.79 -5.76 4.21
CA VAL A 2 -26.08 -5.99 3.53
C VAL A 2 -27.11 -5.07 4.14
N SER A 3 -27.96 -4.42 3.33
CA SER A 3 -29.01 -3.51 3.81
C SER A 3 -30.30 -3.64 3.00
N TRP A 4 -31.44 -3.41 3.64
CA TRP A 4 -32.79 -3.50 3.05
C TRP A 4 -33.70 -2.35 3.53
N GLU A 5 -34.92 -2.27 2.99
CA GLU A 5 -35.95 -1.34 3.45
C GLU A 5 -36.87 -2.00 4.49
N ALA A 6 -37.28 -1.24 5.50
CA ALA A 6 -38.23 -1.73 6.50
C ALA A 6 -39.63 -1.90 5.90
N VAL A 7 -40.25 -3.06 6.11
CA VAL A 7 -41.63 -3.34 5.70
C VAL A 7 -42.58 -2.96 6.83
N ARG A 8 -43.53 -2.05 6.58
CA ARG A 8 -44.64 -1.78 7.51
C ARG A 8 -45.76 -2.78 7.25
N HIS A 9 -45.97 -3.73 8.16
CA HIS A 9 -46.98 -4.78 8.04
C HIS A 9 -47.74 -5.01 9.35
N VAL A 10 -48.96 -5.59 9.27
CA VAL A 10 -49.75 -6.05 10.42
C VAL A 10 -50.01 -7.57 10.25
N PRO A 11 -49.58 -8.44 11.18
CA PRO A 11 -48.88 -8.13 12.42
C PRO A 11 -47.50 -7.51 12.18
N GLU A 12 -47.06 -6.74 13.17
CA GLU A 12 -45.80 -6.01 13.17
C GLU A 12 -44.62 -6.97 12.93
N VAL A 13 -43.64 -6.49 12.16
CA VAL A 13 -42.40 -7.22 11.93
C VAL A 13 -41.64 -7.29 13.25
N THR A 14 -41.31 -8.49 13.70
CA THR A 14 -40.56 -8.76 14.93
C THR A 14 -39.07 -8.95 14.66
N GLY A 15 -38.69 -9.20 13.40
CA GLY A 15 -37.29 -9.30 12.98
C GLY A 15 -37.15 -9.73 11.53
N TYR A 16 -35.94 -10.10 11.14
CA TYR A 16 -35.59 -10.53 9.79
C TYR A 16 -34.72 -11.78 9.81
N SER A 17 -35.02 -12.72 8.92
CA SER A 17 -34.10 -13.81 8.59
C SER A 17 -33.31 -13.41 7.35
N VAL A 18 -31.99 -13.37 7.46
CA VAL A 18 -31.09 -12.99 6.36
C VAL A 18 -30.37 -14.23 5.86
N ALA A 19 -30.52 -14.54 4.57
CA ALA A 19 -29.83 -15.64 3.92
C ALA A 19 -28.74 -15.10 2.98
N VAL A 20 -27.58 -15.75 2.99
CA VAL A 20 -26.42 -15.42 2.17
C VAL A 20 -26.05 -16.65 1.35
N ASP A 21 -25.82 -16.44 0.06
CA ASP A 21 -25.29 -17.45 -0.85
C ASP A 21 -23.79 -17.17 -1.06
N ASP A 22 -22.96 -18.11 -0.61
CA ASP A 22 -21.50 -18.09 -0.78
C ASP A 22 -20.97 -19.36 -1.48
N GLY A 23 -21.83 -19.99 -2.28
CA GLY A 23 -21.65 -21.35 -2.80
C GLY A 23 -22.57 -22.36 -2.12
N ALA A 24 -23.10 -22.01 -0.94
CA ALA A 24 -24.25 -22.64 -0.30
C ALA A 24 -25.11 -21.56 0.38
N ILE A 25 -26.40 -21.84 0.54
CA ILE A 25 -27.30 -20.94 1.30
C ILE A 25 -27.05 -21.15 2.79
N ARG A 26 -26.68 -20.07 3.48
CA ARG A 26 -26.52 -20.00 4.93
C ARG A 26 -27.28 -18.81 5.49
N TYR A 27 -27.58 -18.83 6.78
CA TYR A 27 -28.37 -17.82 7.46
C TYR A 27 -27.54 -17.08 8.50
N VAL A 28 -27.77 -15.78 8.60
CA VAL A 28 -27.07 -14.92 9.55
C VAL A 28 -27.65 -15.12 10.93
N ASP A 29 -26.80 -15.59 11.84
CA ASP A 29 -27.08 -15.57 13.27
C ASP A 29 -26.63 -14.23 13.85
N GLN A 30 -27.59 -13.42 14.28
CA GLN A 30 -27.31 -12.08 14.79
C GLN A 30 -26.61 -12.08 16.16
N GLN A 31 -26.73 -13.14 16.95
CA GLN A 31 -26.10 -13.21 18.27
C GLN A 31 -24.60 -13.48 18.15
N THR A 32 -24.22 -14.37 17.23
CA THR A 32 -22.81 -14.79 17.03
C THR A 32 -22.13 -14.11 15.84
N GLU A 33 -22.87 -13.30 15.08
CA GLU A 33 -22.42 -12.63 13.84
C GLU A 33 -21.82 -13.61 12.81
N SER A 34 -22.32 -14.84 12.81
CA SER A 34 -21.82 -15.96 12.00
C SER A 34 -22.89 -16.50 11.05
N LEU A 35 -22.48 -17.41 10.16
CA LEU A 35 -23.38 -18.08 9.22
C LEU A 35 -23.69 -19.51 9.68
N VAL A 36 -24.97 -19.85 9.80
CA VAL A 36 -25.47 -21.20 10.13
C VAL A 36 -26.22 -21.81 8.95
N LEU A 37 -26.34 -23.14 8.92
CA LEU A 37 -26.97 -23.85 7.79
C LEU A 37 -28.49 -23.78 7.80
N GLU A 38 -29.09 -23.72 8.98
CA GLU A 38 -30.54 -23.80 9.16
C GLU A 38 -31.12 -22.46 9.62
N PRO A 39 -32.21 -21.97 9.01
CA PRO A 39 -32.80 -20.67 9.35
C PRO A 39 -33.37 -20.65 10.77
N GLY A 40 -33.87 -21.79 11.26
CA GLY A 40 -34.42 -21.91 12.61
C GLY A 40 -33.37 -21.99 13.72
N ALA A 41 -32.10 -22.15 13.36
CA ALA A 41 -30.98 -22.15 14.31
C ALA A 41 -30.33 -20.76 14.43
N ALA A 42 -30.69 -19.81 13.56
CA ALA A 42 -30.15 -18.46 13.55
C ALA A 42 -31.00 -17.52 14.41
N ASP A 43 -30.37 -16.75 15.30
CA ASP A 43 -31.08 -15.65 15.94
C ASP A 43 -31.40 -14.55 14.92
N PRO A 44 -32.67 -14.09 14.87
CA PRO A 44 -33.10 -13.15 13.85
C PRO A 44 -32.49 -11.77 14.04
N VAL A 45 -32.34 -11.05 12.94
CA VAL A 45 -31.97 -9.63 12.98
C VAL A 45 -33.15 -8.84 13.55
N PRO A 46 -32.98 -8.00 14.59
CA PRO A 46 -34.06 -7.19 15.17
C PRO A 46 -34.79 -6.30 14.15
N ALA A 47 -36.08 -6.07 14.38
CA ALA A 47 -36.94 -5.31 13.45
C ALA A 47 -36.55 -3.83 13.27
N ASP A 48 -35.85 -3.24 14.25
CA ASP A 48 -35.33 -1.88 14.19
C ASP A 48 -34.04 -1.77 13.36
N ARG A 49 -33.49 -2.91 12.91
CA ARG A 49 -32.31 -2.98 12.06
C ARG A 49 -32.68 -3.36 10.63
N THR A 50 -32.13 -2.59 9.71
CA THR A 50 -32.24 -2.85 8.27
C THR A 50 -30.89 -3.12 7.61
N SER A 51 -29.86 -3.43 8.42
CA SER A 51 -28.55 -3.84 7.90
C SER A 51 -27.77 -4.73 8.86
N VAL A 52 -26.94 -5.61 8.28
CA VAL A 52 -26.01 -6.48 9.00
C VAL A 52 -24.64 -6.52 8.32
N THR A 53 -23.60 -6.69 9.14
CA THR A 53 -22.24 -6.94 8.68
C THR A 53 -21.94 -8.41 8.92
N LEU A 54 -21.50 -9.09 7.89
CA LEU A 54 -21.12 -10.50 7.94
C LEU A 54 -19.62 -10.55 8.24
N LEU A 55 -19.23 -11.25 9.31
CA LEU A 55 -17.84 -11.46 9.68
C LEU A 55 -17.43 -12.91 9.36
N GLY A 56 -16.14 -13.15 9.13
CA GLY A 56 -15.62 -14.51 8.90
C GLY A 56 -16.04 -15.17 7.57
N ILE A 57 -16.70 -14.45 6.66
CA ILE A 57 -16.88 -14.88 5.27
C ILE A 57 -15.59 -14.57 4.49
N CYS A 58 -14.75 -15.59 4.34
CA CYS A 58 -13.43 -15.48 3.72
C CYS A 58 -13.18 -16.56 2.66
N CYS A 59 -14.23 -17.01 1.96
CA CYS A 59 -14.02 -17.70 0.69
C CYS A 59 -13.40 -16.68 -0.28
N VAL A 60 -12.07 -16.66 -0.33
CA VAL A 60 -11.22 -15.82 -1.17
C VAL A 60 -11.70 -15.94 -2.62
N GLY A 61 -12.09 -14.82 -3.25
CA GLY A 61 -12.60 -14.79 -4.62
C GLY A 61 -14.05 -15.26 -4.81
N ALA A 62 -14.77 -15.61 -3.74
CA ALA A 62 -16.19 -15.96 -3.82
C ALA A 62 -17.07 -14.72 -4.01
N SER A 63 -18.19 -14.95 -4.72
CA SER A 63 -19.24 -13.95 -4.90
C SER A 63 -20.37 -14.23 -3.93
N TYR A 64 -20.79 -13.19 -3.22
CA TYR A 64 -21.82 -13.24 -2.19
C TYR A 64 -23.05 -12.49 -2.67
N ARG A 65 -24.22 -13.09 -2.52
CA ARG A 65 -25.52 -12.42 -2.70
C ARG A 65 -26.41 -12.75 -1.52
N ALA A 66 -27.26 -11.81 -1.12
CA ALA A 66 -28.09 -11.97 0.06
C ALA A 66 -29.57 -11.74 -0.26
N ARG A 67 -30.45 -12.32 0.54
CA ARG A 67 -31.90 -12.09 0.51
C ARG A 67 -32.45 -12.11 1.92
N VAL A 68 -33.62 -11.52 2.13
CA VAL A 68 -34.20 -11.34 3.47
C VAL A 68 -35.67 -11.74 3.50
N ALA A 69 -36.11 -12.36 4.60
CA ALA A 69 -37.51 -12.61 4.91
C ALA A 69 -37.89 -11.85 6.18
N ALA A 70 -39.08 -11.24 6.21
CA ALA A 70 -39.61 -10.58 7.39
C ALA A 70 -40.25 -11.62 8.32
N LEU A 71 -40.02 -11.49 9.62
CA LEU A 71 -40.61 -12.33 10.65
C LEU A 71 -41.66 -11.54 11.41
N SER A 72 -42.77 -12.19 11.75
CA SER A 72 -43.81 -11.65 12.61
C SER A 72 -44.32 -12.74 13.56
N ARG A 73 -45.22 -12.39 14.48
CA ARG A 73 -45.90 -13.38 15.33
C ARG A 73 -46.70 -14.43 14.56
N ALA A 74 -47.08 -14.14 13.31
CA ALA A 74 -47.80 -15.10 12.45
C ALA A 74 -46.86 -16.05 11.68
N GLY A 75 -45.55 -15.78 11.67
CA GLY A 75 -44.55 -16.54 10.92
C GLY A 75 -43.68 -15.65 10.03
N ALA A 76 -42.88 -16.32 9.19
CA ALA A 76 -42.00 -15.69 8.21
C ALA A 76 -42.73 -15.40 6.89
N SER A 77 -42.35 -14.32 6.21
CA SER A 77 -42.72 -14.08 4.81
C SER A 77 -41.91 -14.97 3.87
N ASP A 78 -42.27 -14.94 2.58
CA ASP A 78 -41.34 -15.35 1.53
C ASP A 78 -40.06 -14.50 1.57
N PHE A 79 -38.95 -15.08 1.11
CA PHE A 79 -37.70 -14.35 0.93
C PHE A 79 -37.82 -13.37 -0.25
N SER A 80 -37.15 -12.22 -0.11
CA SER A 80 -36.91 -11.30 -1.22
C SER A 80 -36.15 -11.99 -2.37
N PRO A 81 -36.14 -11.39 -3.57
CA PRO A 81 -35.10 -11.68 -4.55
C PRO A 81 -33.70 -11.51 -3.95
N PHE A 82 -32.72 -12.16 -4.56
CA PHE A 82 -31.32 -11.93 -4.21
C PHE A 82 -30.89 -10.50 -4.58
N SER A 83 -29.98 -9.95 -3.78
CA SER A 83 -29.21 -8.77 -4.12
C SER A 83 -28.32 -9.01 -5.35
N GLU A 84 -27.76 -7.93 -5.88
CA GLU A 84 -26.56 -8.02 -6.71
C GLU A 84 -25.44 -8.79 -5.98
N SER A 85 -24.63 -9.50 -6.75
CA SER A 85 -23.47 -10.22 -6.24
C SER A 85 -22.33 -9.26 -5.92
N VAL A 86 -21.69 -9.45 -4.76
CA VAL A 86 -20.47 -8.74 -4.35
C VAL A 86 -19.35 -9.76 -4.19
N THR A 87 -18.22 -9.51 -4.83
CA THR A 87 -17.03 -10.38 -4.73
C THR A 87 -16.00 -9.75 -3.80
N ILE A 88 -15.40 -10.54 -2.92
CA ILE A 88 -14.24 -10.08 -2.14
C ILE A 88 -12.99 -10.32 -3.00
N GLN A 89 -12.28 -9.25 -3.33
CA GLN A 89 -11.19 -9.24 -4.31
C GLN A 89 -9.86 -8.88 -3.64
N ALA A 90 -8.75 -9.30 -4.25
CA ALA A 90 -7.44 -8.74 -3.93
C ALA A 90 -7.43 -7.22 -4.18
N PRO A 91 -6.51 -6.46 -3.59
CA PRO A 91 -6.46 -5.02 -3.80
C PRO A 91 -6.28 -4.69 -5.29
N GLY A 92 -6.76 -3.51 -5.69
CA GLY A 92 -6.46 -2.99 -7.02
C GLY A 92 -4.96 -2.80 -7.22
N LYS A 93 -4.53 -2.88 -8.48
CA LYS A 93 -3.15 -2.61 -8.88
C LYS A 93 -2.75 -1.20 -8.43
N PRO A 94 -1.66 -1.04 -7.64
CA PRO A 94 -1.19 0.28 -7.24
C PRO A 94 -0.69 1.10 -8.43
N ASP A 95 -0.73 2.42 -8.28
CA ASP A 95 -0.06 3.33 -9.19
C ASP A 95 1.47 3.17 -9.10
N PRO A 96 2.23 3.51 -10.16
CA PRO A 96 3.68 3.42 -10.14
C PRO A 96 4.27 4.32 -9.04
N PRO A 97 5.23 3.83 -8.23
CA PRO A 97 5.87 4.64 -7.22
C PRO A 97 6.75 5.73 -7.88
N LYS A 98 7.18 6.70 -7.07
CA LYS A 98 8.21 7.69 -7.41
C LYS A 98 9.50 7.34 -6.68
N ALA A 99 10.61 7.30 -7.40
CA ALA A 99 11.94 7.14 -6.81
C ALA A 99 12.68 8.47 -6.90
N ALA A 100 13.28 8.94 -5.81
CA ALA A 100 14.06 10.17 -5.81
C ALA A 100 15.28 10.06 -4.90
N VAL A 101 16.40 10.65 -5.32
CA VAL A 101 17.58 10.79 -4.46
C VAL A 101 17.21 11.67 -3.28
N ALA A 102 17.47 11.16 -2.07
CA ALA A 102 17.32 11.87 -0.82
C ALA A 102 18.71 12.23 -0.25
N ASP A 103 18.73 12.93 0.88
CA ASP A 103 19.98 13.28 1.57
C ASP A 103 20.76 12.03 1.98
N GLY A 104 22.07 12.19 2.20
CA GLY A 104 22.93 11.11 2.69
C GLY A 104 23.19 9.98 1.70
N ALA A 105 23.07 10.23 0.39
CA ALA A 105 23.23 9.20 -0.65
C ALA A 105 22.22 8.04 -0.50
N SER A 106 20.99 8.38 -0.10
CA SER A 106 19.85 7.46 -0.03
C SER A 106 18.88 7.68 -1.19
N ILE A 107 18.01 6.70 -1.45
CA ILE A 107 16.90 6.85 -2.41
C ILE A 107 15.57 6.62 -1.70
N ARG A 108 14.68 7.60 -1.77
CA ARG A 108 13.30 7.48 -1.27
C ARG A 108 12.40 6.91 -2.36
N ILE A 109 11.65 5.88 -2.02
CA ILE A 109 10.58 5.32 -2.86
C ILE A 109 9.25 5.66 -2.19
N GLU A 110 8.37 6.33 -2.90
CA GLU A 110 7.08 6.82 -2.39
C GLU A 110 5.93 6.37 -3.32
N TRP A 111 4.80 5.95 -2.75
CA TRP A 111 3.61 5.56 -3.49
C TRP A 111 2.33 6.02 -2.81
N THR A 112 1.26 6.12 -3.59
CA THR A 112 -0.08 6.39 -3.07
C THR A 112 -0.71 5.08 -2.58
N PRO A 113 -1.25 5.02 -1.35
CA PRO A 113 -1.94 3.83 -0.87
C PRO A 113 -3.17 3.46 -1.72
N VAL A 114 -3.41 2.16 -1.89
CA VAL A 114 -4.63 1.65 -2.53
C VAL A 114 -5.81 1.86 -1.60
N THR A 115 -6.76 2.72 -2.01
CA THR A 115 -7.94 3.08 -1.20
C THR A 115 -9.17 2.22 -1.48
N GLN A 116 -9.13 1.36 -2.51
CA GLN A 116 -10.24 0.49 -2.88
C GLN A 116 -10.51 -0.54 -1.77
N ALA A 117 -11.78 -0.81 -1.49
CA ALA A 117 -12.17 -1.86 -0.56
C ALA A 117 -12.24 -3.23 -1.29
N PRO A 118 -11.82 -4.34 -0.65
CA PRO A 118 -11.22 -4.40 0.68
C PRO A 118 -9.79 -3.84 0.70
N ARG A 119 -9.50 -3.01 1.72
CA ARG A 119 -8.25 -2.26 1.82
C ARG A 119 -7.06 -3.20 1.92
N ALA A 120 -5.93 -2.75 1.37
CA ALA A 120 -4.65 -3.41 1.60
C ALA A 120 -4.28 -3.40 3.09
N VAL A 121 -3.70 -4.50 3.56
CA VAL A 121 -3.13 -4.65 4.91
C VAL A 121 -1.61 -4.49 4.91
N ALA A 122 -0.97 -4.71 3.76
CA ALA A 122 0.47 -4.46 3.56
C ALA A 122 0.84 -4.27 2.08
N TYR A 123 2.11 -3.95 1.84
CA TYR A 123 2.75 -3.83 0.53
C TYR A 123 4.03 -4.67 0.46
N ALA A 124 4.39 -5.10 -0.74
CA ALA A 124 5.71 -5.64 -1.07
C ALA A 124 6.36 -4.75 -2.14
N LEU A 125 7.66 -4.52 -2.01
CA LEU A 125 8.43 -3.68 -2.92
C LEU A 125 9.47 -4.53 -3.63
N GLU A 126 9.40 -4.48 -4.96
CA GLU A 126 10.48 -4.94 -5.84
C GLU A 126 11.34 -3.74 -6.23
N VAL A 127 12.65 -3.91 -6.13
CA VAL A 127 13.65 -2.91 -6.50
C VAL A 127 14.58 -3.54 -7.53
N ASP A 128 14.79 -2.83 -8.62
CA ASP A 128 15.80 -3.16 -9.61
C ASP A 128 16.93 -2.14 -9.51
N ASP A 129 18.09 -2.62 -9.08
CA ASP A 129 19.34 -1.88 -8.99
C ASP A 129 20.41 -2.43 -9.94
N GLY A 130 19.97 -3.00 -11.07
CA GLY A 130 20.78 -3.85 -11.94
C GLY A 130 20.56 -5.34 -11.68
N MET A 131 19.96 -5.68 -10.55
CA MET A 131 19.41 -6.99 -10.23
C MET A 131 18.04 -6.81 -9.58
N LEU A 132 17.09 -7.72 -9.88
CA LEU A 132 15.80 -7.72 -9.22
C LEU A 132 15.97 -8.21 -7.77
N ARG A 133 15.60 -7.37 -6.81
CA ARG A 133 15.63 -7.63 -5.37
C ARG A 133 14.35 -7.13 -4.71
N TYR A 134 14.15 -7.48 -3.45
CA TYR A 134 12.96 -7.18 -2.68
C TYR A 134 13.36 -6.40 -1.42
N TYR A 135 12.61 -5.35 -1.10
CA TYR A 135 12.87 -4.57 0.10
C TYR A 135 12.27 -5.25 1.32
N ASP A 136 13.13 -5.54 2.29
CA ASP A 136 12.71 -6.05 3.60
C ASP A 136 12.49 -4.89 4.56
N PHE A 137 11.23 -4.64 4.93
CA PHE A 137 10.87 -3.56 5.84
C PHE A 137 11.46 -3.74 7.26
N GLN A 138 11.75 -4.98 7.67
CA GLN A 138 12.28 -5.24 9.02
C GLN A 138 13.73 -4.83 9.16
N THR A 139 14.54 -5.08 8.13
CA THR A 139 15.99 -4.81 8.15
C THR A 139 16.39 -3.56 7.38
N GLY A 140 15.52 -3.06 6.50
CA GLY A 140 15.82 -1.98 5.56
C GLY A 140 16.73 -2.41 4.40
N ALA A 141 17.00 -3.70 4.23
CA ALA A 141 17.91 -4.25 3.23
C ALA A 141 17.19 -4.71 1.95
N LEU A 142 17.96 -4.95 0.89
CA LEU A 142 17.51 -5.60 -0.34
C LEU A 142 17.92 -7.07 -0.34
N VAL A 143 16.93 -7.97 -0.38
CA VAL A 143 17.12 -9.42 -0.41
C VAL A 143 16.76 -9.99 -1.79
N SER A 144 17.34 -11.12 -2.16
CA SER A 144 17.11 -11.74 -3.49
C SER A 144 15.88 -12.64 -3.55
N ASP A 145 15.40 -13.14 -2.42
CA ASP A 145 14.22 -14.01 -2.32
C ASP A 145 13.06 -13.23 -1.66
N PRO A 146 11.90 -13.14 -2.31
CA PRO A 146 10.74 -12.42 -1.76
C PRO A 146 10.22 -13.03 -0.45
N GLY A 147 10.47 -14.32 -0.18
CA GLY A 147 10.06 -14.99 1.05
C GLY A 147 10.80 -14.50 2.30
N PHE A 148 11.94 -13.82 2.13
CA PHE A 148 12.67 -13.17 3.23
C PHE A 148 12.38 -11.67 3.36
N ALA A 149 11.63 -11.08 2.42
CA ALA A 149 11.28 -9.66 2.48
C ALA A 149 10.10 -9.45 3.42
N GLY A 150 10.35 -8.81 4.57
CA GLY A 150 9.31 -8.39 5.48
C GLY A 150 8.37 -7.39 4.81
N PRO A 151 7.03 -7.56 4.97
CA PRO A 151 6.06 -6.71 4.29
C PRO A 151 6.08 -5.29 4.85
N VAL A 152 5.82 -4.32 3.98
CA VAL A 152 5.65 -2.91 4.38
C VAL A 152 4.22 -2.71 4.89
N PRO A 153 4.00 -2.20 6.13
CA PRO A 153 2.65 -2.00 6.68
C PRO A 153 1.80 -1.04 5.84
N ALA A 154 0.50 -1.27 5.74
CA ALA A 154 -0.41 -0.47 4.89
C ALA A 154 -0.46 1.04 5.17
N GLY A 155 -0.08 1.48 6.38
CA GLY A 155 0.02 2.90 6.75
C GLY A 155 1.31 3.58 6.29
N THR A 156 2.21 2.85 5.63
CA THR A 156 3.48 3.37 5.13
C THR A 156 3.32 3.77 3.66
N GLU A 157 3.68 5.00 3.34
CA GLU A 157 3.54 5.57 1.99
C GLU A 157 4.91 5.80 1.32
N SER A 158 6.00 5.63 2.08
CA SER A 158 7.35 5.68 1.54
C SER A 158 8.34 4.82 2.34
N VAL A 159 9.40 4.38 1.66
CA VAL A 159 10.59 3.77 2.27
C VAL A 159 11.84 4.49 1.84
N LEU A 160 12.89 4.38 2.64
CA LEU A 160 14.21 4.92 2.33
C LEU A 160 15.18 3.75 2.13
N LEU A 161 15.79 3.69 0.95
CA LEU A 161 16.95 2.84 0.69
C LEU A 161 18.18 3.58 1.23
N ASP A 162 18.52 3.35 2.49
CA ASP A 162 19.62 4.01 3.19
C ASP A 162 20.81 3.06 3.33
N GLY A 163 22.03 3.57 3.08
CA GLY A 163 23.28 2.81 3.18
C GLY A 163 23.47 1.67 2.15
N ILE A 164 22.53 1.47 1.23
CA ILE A 164 22.54 0.38 0.24
C ILE A 164 22.58 0.86 -1.21
N CYS A 165 22.57 2.18 -1.42
CA CYS A 165 22.62 2.78 -2.74
C CYS A 165 24.06 3.01 -3.19
N HIS A 166 24.35 2.72 -4.46
CA HIS A 166 25.67 2.90 -5.06
C HIS A 166 25.68 4.00 -6.11
N VAL A 167 26.76 4.77 -6.13
CA VAL A 167 26.96 5.87 -7.09
C VAL A 167 26.97 5.32 -8.52
N GLY A 168 26.23 5.96 -9.42
CA GLY A 168 26.10 5.59 -10.83
C GLY A 168 25.15 4.42 -11.10
N VAL A 169 24.60 3.77 -10.07
CA VAL A 169 23.59 2.72 -10.23
C VAL A 169 22.19 3.35 -10.24
N GLY A 170 21.39 2.99 -11.25
CA GLY A 170 20.01 3.42 -11.35
C GLY A 170 19.08 2.46 -10.62
N TYR A 171 18.32 3.00 -9.66
CA TYR A 171 17.34 2.26 -8.89
C TYR A 171 15.94 2.60 -9.39
N ARG A 172 15.15 1.58 -9.71
CA ARG A 172 13.71 1.70 -9.96
C ARG A 172 12.96 0.72 -9.07
N ALA A 173 11.73 1.05 -8.72
CA ALA A 173 10.92 0.21 -7.84
C ALA A 173 9.51 0.01 -8.40
N ARG A 174 8.85 -1.06 -7.97
CA ARG A 174 7.42 -1.28 -8.17
C ARG A 174 6.83 -1.93 -6.92
N VAL A 175 5.54 -1.73 -6.72
CA VAL A 175 4.85 -2.12 -5.49
C VAL A 175 3.64 -3.01 -5.80
N ALA A 176 3.40 -4.00 -4.96
CA ALA A 176 2.15 -4.76 -4.91
C ALA A 176 1.50 -4.58 -3.53
N ALA A 177 0.18 -4.60 -3.50
CA ALA A 177 -0.62 -4.52 -2.29
C ALA A 177 -1.19 -5.90 -1.95
N ILE A 178 -1.32 -6.23 -0.67
CA ILE A 178 -1.97 -7.46 -0.21
C ILE A 178 -3.11 -7.15 0.74
N ASN A 179 -4.19 -7.92 0.66
CA ASN A 179 -5.20 -8.07 1.71
C ASN A 179 -5.40 -9.56 2.02
N ASP A 180 -6.38 -9.91 2.85
CA ASP A 180 -6.65 -11.30 3.24
C ASP A 180 -7.06 -12.21 2.06
N VAL A 181 -7.42 -11.64 0.90
CA VAL A 181 -7.70 -12.38 -0.33
C VAL A 181 -6.39 -12.74 -1.05
N GLY A 182 -5.43 -11.82 -1.07
CA GLY A 182 -4.14 -12.05 -1.70
C GLY A 182 -3.53 -10.79 -2.29
N TRP A 183 -2.52 -11.00 -3.13
CA TRP A 183 -1.75 -9.95 -3.78
C TRP A 183 -2.48 -9.35 -4.98
N SER A 184 -2.34 -8.04 -5.13
CA SER A 184 -2.63 -7.33 -6.38
C SER A 184 -1.62 -7.70 -7.46
N GLU A 185 -1.90 -7.29 -8.70
CA GLU A 185 -0.82 -7.13 -9.68
C GLU A 185 0.22 -6.12 -9.18
N LEU A 186 1.47 -6.30 -9.58
CA LEU A 186 2.53 -5.31 -9.37
C LEU A 186 2.22 -4.04 -10.18
N SER A 187 2.52 -2.88 -9.60
CA SER A 187 2.51 -1.60 -10.30
C SER A 187 3.47 -1.62 -11.50
N LEU A 188 3.40 -0.59 -12.35
CA LEU A 188 4.52 -0.33 -13.26
C LEU A 188 5.74 0.12 -12.44
N TRP A 189 6.91 0.04 -13.08
CA TRP A 189 8.15 0.58 -12.52
C TRP A 189 8.07 2.10 -12.35
N SER A 190 8.70 2.61 -11.31
CA SER A 190 9.00 4.03 -11.12
C SER A 190 9.94 4.56 -12.20
N ASN A 191 10.15 5.88 -12.19
CA ASN A 191 11.36 6.45 -12.76
C ASN A 191 12.63 5.84 -12.12
N ALA A 192 13.76 5.90 -12.83
CA ALA A 192 15.04 5.56 -12.24
C ALA A 192 15.56 6.74 -11.40
N ALA A 193 16.09 6.44 -10.23
CA ALA A 193 16.85 7.37 -9.40
C ALA A 193 18.30 6.89 -9.32
N THR A 194 19.23 7.79 -9.63
CA THR A 194 20.67 7.49 -9.65
C THR A 194 21.38 8.51 -8.80
N ILE A 195 22.23 8.04 -7.88
CA ILE A 195 23.13 8.91 -7.13
C ILE A 195 24.32 9.23 -8.03
N GLU A 196 24.52 10.50 -8.31
CA GLU A 196 25.61 10.97 -9.17
C GLU A 196 26.69 11.67 -8.36
N VAL A 197 27.93 11.61 -8.85
CA VAL A 197 28.99 12.49 -8.34
C VAL A 197 28.66 13.94 -8.70
N PRO A 198 28.88 14.92 -7.80
CA PRO A 198 28.66 16.31 -8.12
C PRO A 198 29.45 16.71 -9.37
N ARG A 199 28.82 17.52 -10.24
CA ARG A 199 29.50 18.08 -11.40
C ARG A 199 30.74 18.88 -10.98
N ARG A 200 31.73 18.93 -11.86
CA ARG A 200 32.93 19.76 -11.68
C ARG A 200 32.52 21.21 -11.38
N PRO A 201 33.08 21.85 -10.32
CA PRO A 201 32.89 23.27 -10.07
C PRO A 201 33.42 24.13 -11.22
N ALA A 202 32.86 25.33 -11.37
CA ALA A 202 33.43 26.32 -12.28
C ALA A 202 34.86 26.71 -11.86
N ARG A 203 35.61 27.32 -12.79
CA ARG A 203 36.97 27.79 -12.51
C ARG A 203 36.96 28.73 -11.29
N PRO A 204 37.78 28.49 -10.25
CA PRO A 204 37.89 29.41 -9.13
C PRO A 204 38.61 30.70 -9.55
N THR A 205 38.36 31.79 -8.83
CA THR A 205 39.15 33.02 -8.90
C THR A 205 40.12 33.08 -7.74
N ALA A 206 41.29 33.69 -7.96
CA ALA A 206 42.30 33.91 -6.93
C ALA A 206 42.75 35.36 -6.95
N GLU A 207 42.91 35.96 -5.77
CA GLU A 207 43.45 37.32 -5.59
C GLU A 207 44.55 37.31 -4.53
N ILE A 208 45.60 38.11 -4.73
CA ILE A 208 46.63 38.33 -3.70
C ILE A 208 46.02 39.22 -2.62
N THR A 209 46.08 38.78 -1.38
CA THR A 209 45.58 39.53 -0.21
C THR A 209 46.70 40.06 0.68
N GLY A 210 47.95 39.64 0.43
CA GLY A 210 49.13 40.08 1.17
C GLY A 210 50.42 39.46 0.63
N CYS A 211 51.56 39.79 1.23
CA CYS A 211 52.89 39.34 0.79
C CYS A 211 53.09 37.81 0.81
N SER A 212 52.25 37.08 1.55
CA SER A 212 52.29 35.62 1.68
C SER A 212 50.90 34.99 1.72
N SER A 213 49.89 35.64 1.13
CA SER A 213 48.51 35.16 1.18
C SER A 213 47.75 35.43 -0.12
N ILE A 214 47.03 34.40 -0.56
CA ILE A 214 46.03 34.50 -1.62
C ILE A 214 44.66 34.14 -1.06
N ARG A 215 43.59 34.68 -1.64
CA ARG A 215 42.22 34.26 -1.39
C ARG A 215 41.67 33.61 -2.65
N VAL A 216 41.23 32.35 -2.51
CA VAL A 216 40.57 31.60 -3.58
C VAL A 216 39.06 31.63 -3.35
N ARG A 217 38.27 31.92 -4.38
CA ARG A 217 36.81 31.90 -4.37
C ARG A 217 36.28 31.01 -5.49
N TRP A 218 35.17 30.33 -5.26
CA TRP A 218 34.46 29.52 -6.26
C TRP A 218 32.95 29.61 -6.03
N GLU A 219 32.18 29.24 -7.05
CA GLU A 219 30.73 29.09 -6.94
C GLU A 219 30.37 27.71 -6.37
N GLY A 220 29.36 27.68 -5.50
CA GLY A 220 28.84 26.43 -4.95
C GLY A 220 28.16 25.58 -6.02
N VAL A 221 28.49 24.29 -6.05
CA VAL A 221 27.78 23.28 -6.83
C VAL A 221 26.56 22.80 -6.04
N ILE A 222 25.38 22.94 -6.64
CA ILE A 222 24.14 22.32 -6.15
C ILE A 222 24.05 20.94 -6.79
N ALA A 223 23.92 19.90 -5.97
CA ALA A 223 23.76 18.51 -6.37
C ALA A 223 22.86 17.79 -5.35
N ALA A 224 22.31 16.65 -5.77
CA ALA A 224 21.62 15.70 -4.89
C ALA A 224 22.33 14.34 -5.01
N PRO A 225 22.88 13.78 -3.93
CA PRO A 225 22.91 14.33 -2.56
C PRO A 225 23.71 15.63 -2.47
N GLN A 226 23.45 16.42 -1.42
CA GLN A 226 24.07 17.73 -1.23
C GLN A 226 25.60 17.64 -1.15
N VAL A 227 26.29 18.59 -1.78
CA VAL A 227 27.75 18.71 -1.71
C VAL A 227 28.18 18.99 -0.26
N THR A 228 29.07 18.15 0.27
CA THR A 228 29.55 18.22 1.66
C THR A 228 30.87 19.00 1.81
N GLY A 229 31.63 19.20 0.73
CA GLY A 229 32.90 19.91 0.77
C GLY A 229 33.54 20.09 -0.60
N TYR A 230 34.65 20.84 -0.64
CA TYR A 230 35.48 21.06 -1.82
C TYR A 230 36.93 20.74 -1.48
N ALA A 231 37.63 20.06 -2.39
CA ALA A 231 39.08 19.92 -2.34
C ALA A 231 39.72 21.03 -3.19
N LEU A 232 40.76 21.67 -2.66
CA LEU A 232 41.52 22.70 -3.36
C LEU A 232 42.95 22.20 -3.57
N GLU A 233 43.41 22.20 -4.82
CA GLU A 233 44.78 21.93 -5.20
C GLU A 233 45.44 23.24 -5.64
N VAL A 234 46.63 23.54 -5.11
CA VAL A 234 47.40 24.75 -5.43
C VAL A 234 48.78 24.30 -5.90
N ASP A 235 49.09 24.63 -7.15
CA ASP A 235 50.41 24.38 -7.74
C ASP A 235 51.26 25.64 -7.65
N HIS A 236 52.47 25.50 -7.09
CA HIS A 236 53.50 26.53 -7.12
C HIS A 236 54.42 26.18 -8.27
N GLY A 237 54.16 26.76 -9.45
CA GLY A 237 54.88 26.44 -10.68
C GLY A 237 56.39 26.34 -10.47
N ALA A 238 57.04 25.42 -11.19
CA ALA A 238 58.48 25.21 -11.09
C ALA A 238 59.24 26.52 -11.35
N LEU A 239 60.24 26.80 -10.49
CA LEU A 239 61.23 27.84 -10.75
C LEU A 239 61.99 27.43 -12.02
N GLU A 240 61.80 28.18 -13.11
CA GLU A 240 62.70 28.13 -14.28
C GLU A 240 64.10 28.66 -13.91
#